data_AF-A0A972BQJ3-F1
#
_entry.id   AF-A0A972BQJ3-F1
#
_cell.length_a   1.000
_cell.length_b   1.000
_cell.length_c   1.000
_cell.angle_alpha   90.00
_cell.angle_beta   90.00
_cell.angle_gamma   90.00
#
_symmetry.space_group_name_H-M   'P 1'
#
loop_
_entity.id
_entity.type
_entity.pdbx_description
1 polymer ?
#
loop_
_entity_poly.entity_id
_entity_poly.type
_entity_poly.pdbx_seq_one_letter_code
_entity_poly.pdbx_strand_id
1 'polypeptide(L)'
;IHRAIGTSAAIGFPIAIAGTVGYIFNGWGVDNLPPYSLGYVSLIALVSVAVMSVLTAPLGVRLAHSLPVDKLKRVFAIILFLVGTKMLISIL
;
A
#
# COMPACT_ATOMS: atom_id res chain seq x y z
N ILE A 1 5.35 -19.61 11.56
CA ILE A 1 4.57 -18.71 10.66
C ILE A 1 5.21 -17.31 10.54
N HIS A 2 5.87 -16.77 11.58
CA HIS A 2 6.56 -15.46 11.54
C HIS A 2 7.58 -15.24 10.39
N ARG A 3 8.28 -16.29 9.93
CA ARG A 3 9.26 -16.17 8.82
C ARG A 3 8.62 -15.81 7.47
N ALA A 4 7.44 -16.35 7.16
CA ALA A 4 6.78 -16.13 5.87
C ALA A 4 6.31 -14.68 5.71
N ILE A 5 5.85 -14.06 6.80
CA ILE A 5 5.38 -12.68 6.82
C ILE A 5 6.56 -11.71 6.60
N GLY A 6 7.72 -11.98 7.22
CA GLY A 6 8.94 -11.18 7.03
C GLY A 6 9.46 -11.22 5.59
N THR A 7 9.44 -12.39 4.94
CA THR A 7 9.84 -12.52 3.53
C THR A 7 8.88 -11.83 2.57
N SER A 8 7.57 -11.82 2.84
CA SER A 8 6.60 -11.10 2.02
C SER A 8 6.75 -9.58 2.16
N ALA A 9 7.04 -9.07 3.36
CA ALA A 9 7.31 -7.65 3.57
C ALA A 9 8.58 -7.19 2.84
N ALA A 10 9.61 -8.04 2.76
CA ALA A 10 10.85 -7.72 2.05
C ALA A 10 10.64 -7.46 0.55
N ILE A 11 9.66 -8.11 -0.09
CA ILE A 11 9.34 -7.89 -1.51
C ILE A 11 8.59 -6.57 -1.73
N GLY A 12 7.82 -6.10 -0.75
CA GLY A 12 7.10 -4.82 -0.84
C GLY A 12 8.02 -3.61 -0.97
N PHE A 13 9.21 -3.67 -0.37
CA PHE A 13 10.18 -2.57 -0.39
C PHE A 13 10.69 -2.22 -1.80
N PRO A 14 11.24 -3.16 -2.60
CA PRO A 14 11.66 -2.86 -3.97
C PRO A 14 10.48 -2.47 -4.88
N ILE A 15 9.27 -3.01 -4.65
CA ILE A 15 8.06 -2.59 -5.40
C ILE A 15 7.74 -1.13 -5.10
N ALA A 16 7.78 -0.72 -3.82
CA ALA A 16 7.53 0.66 -3.43
C ALA A 16 8.57 1.62 -4.03
N ILE A 17 9.85 1.22 -4.07
CA ILE A 17 10.91 2.00 -4.72
C ILE A 17 10.63 2.14 -6.21
N ALA A 18 10.41 1.03 -6.92
CA ALA A 18 10.16 1.05 -8.36
C ALA A 18 8.92 1.89 -8.72
N GLY A 19 7.83 1.75 -7.95
CA GLY A 19 6.62 2.55 -8.13
C GLY A 19 6.88 4.04 -7.87
N THR A 20 7.57 4.39 -6.79
CA THR A 20 7.92 5.79 -6.46
C THR A 20 8.76 6.40 -7.56
N VAL A 21 9.79 5.70 -8.03
CA VAL A 21 10.66 6.14 -9.13
C VAL A 21 9.84 6.31 -10.42
N GLY A 22 8.94 5.37 -10.73
CA GLY A 22 8.02 5.47 -11.88
C GLY A 22 7.11 6.69 -11.83
N TYR A 23 6.54 7.01 -10.66
CA TYR A 23 5.71 8.21 -10.47
C TYR A 23 6.50 9.51 -10.53
N ILE A 24 7.75 9.52 -10.05
CA ILE A 24 8.65 10.67 -10.19
C ILE A 24 8.99 10.91 -11.67
N PHE A 25 9.37 9.85 -12.41
CA PHE A 25 9.67 9.96 -13.84
C PHE A 25 8.44 10.38 -14.67
N ASN A 26 7.25 9.86 -14.34
CA ASN A 26 6.02 10.22 -15.04
C ASN A 26 5.56 11.65 -14.75
N GLY A 27 5.89 12.20 -13.58
CA GLY A 27 5.56 13.56 -13.17
C GLY A 27 6.60 14.62 -13.58
N TRP A 28 7.66 14.22 -14.28
CA TRP A 28 8.72 15.12 -14.72
C TRP A 28 8.22 15.97 -15.89
N GLY A 29 7.79 17.21 -15.62
CA GLY A 29 7.33 18.16 -16.64
C GLY A 29 5.90 18.68 -16.51
N VAL A 30 5.26 18.53 -15.34
CA VAL A 30 3.92 19.10 -15.09
C VAL A 30 4.06 20.47 -14.38
N ASP A 31 3.83 21.55 -15.12
CA ASP A 31 3.79 22.94 -14.64
C ASP A 31 2.47 23.27 -13.91
N ASN A 32 2.23 22.65 -12.75
CA ASN A 32 1.24 23.13 -11.76
C ASN A 32 1.37 22.46 -10.39
N LEU A 33 2.58 22.02 -10.01
CA LEU A 33 2.74 21.25 -8.79
C LEU A 33 2.76 22.14 -7.54
N PRO A 34 2.01 21.78 -6.47
CA PRO A 34 2.03 22.49 -5.21
C PRO A 34 3.46 22.55 -4.65
N PRO A 35 3.81 23.63 -3.93
CA PRO A 35 5.18 23.82 -3.42
C PRO A 35 5.63 22.59 -2.63
N TYR A 36 6.88 22.15 -2.86
CA TYR A 36 7.50 20.93 -2.29
C TYR A 36 7.08 19.56 -2.90
N SER A 37 6.85 19.49 -4.22
CA SER A 37 6.62 18.20 -4.91
C SER A 37 7.78 17.86 -5.87
N LEU A 38 8.29 16.61 -5.81
CA LEU A 38 9.23 16.06 -6.81
C LEU A 38 8.42 15.15 -7.76
N GLY A 39 7.93 15.69 -8.87
CA GLY A 39 6.99 15.00 -9.75
C GLY A 39 5.64 14.74 -9.06
N TYR A 40 4.93 13.65 -9.40
CA TYR A 40 3.65 13.30 -8.76
C TYR A 40 3.77 12.95 -7.26
N VAL A 41 4.98 12.90 -6.71
CA VAL A 41 5.25 12.61 -5.30
C VAL A 41 5.40 13.93 -4.53
N SER A 42 4.35 14.29 -3.79
CA SER A 42 4.42 15.44 -2.86
C SER A 42 5.17 15.04 -1.58
N LEU A 43 6.18 15.82 -1.20
CA LEU A 43 7.00 15.55 -0.01
C LEU A 43 6.14 15.62 1.26
N ILE A 44 5.17 16.53 1.30
CA ILE A 44 4.20 16.68 2.40
C ILE A 44 3.26 15.47 2.48
N ALA A 45 2.75 15.00 1.33
CA ALA A 45 1.92 13.81 1.28
C ALA A 45 2.69 12.57 1.75
N LEU A 46 3.96 12.42 1.33
CA LEU A 46 4.84 11.35 1.77
C LEU A 46 5.01 11.36 3.30
N VAL A 47 5.34 12.52 3.88
CA VAL A 47 5.56 12.64 5.33
C VAL A 47 4.28 12.38 6.10
N SER A 48 3.15 12.96 5.69
CA SER A 48 1.87 12.77 6.39
C SER A 48 1.40 11.31 6.37
N VAL A 49 1.51 10.63 5.22
CA VAL A 49 1.18 9.20 5.09
C VAL A 49 2.16 8.34 5.89
N ALA A 50 3.46 8.65 5.87
CA ALA A 50 4.45 7.91 6.65
C ALA A 50 4.15 8.00 8.15
N VAL A 51 3.86 9.20 8.67
CA VAL A 51 3.52 9.41 10.09
C VAL A 51 2.25 8.65 10.46
N MET A 52 1.18 8.80 9.66
CA MET A 52 -0.09 8.09 9.92
C MET A 52 0.07 6.57 9.83
N SER A 53 0.86 6.08 8.88
CA SER A 53 1.14 4.65 8.70
C SER A 53 1.91 4.07 9.88
N VAL A 54 2.97 4.74 10.35
CA VAL A 54 3.76 4.29 11.50
C VAL A 54 2.93 4.27 12.78
N LEU A 55 2.06 5.27 12.98
CA LEU A 55 1.12 5.31 14.11
C LEU A 55 0.07 4.21 14.05
N THR A 56 -0.43 3.90 12.85
CA THR A 56 -1.51 2.92 12.65
C THR A 56 -1.00 1.48 12.58
N ALA A 57 0.26 1.27 12.18
CA ALA A 57 0.92 -0.03 12.09
C ALA A 57 0.79 -0.89 13.37
N PRO A 58 1.05 -0.39 14.60
CA PRO A 58 0.93 -1.21 15.81
C PRO A 58 -0.53 -1.62 16.12
N LEU A 59 -1.52 -0.80 15.76
CA LEU A 59 -2.94 -1.19 15.87
C LEU A 59 -3.26 -2.35 14.94
N GLY A 60 -2.78 -2.29 13.69
CA GLY A 60 -2.97 -3.36 12.71
C GLY A 60 -2.32 -4.68 13.14
N VAL A 61 -1.10 -4.63 13.67
CA VAL A 61 -0.40 -5.83 14.16
C VAL A 61 -1.12 -6.46 15.36
N ARG A 62 -1.61 -5.67 16.31
CA ARG A 62 -2.39 -6.19 17.46
C ARG A 62 -3.69 -6.85 17.01
N LEU A 63 -4.42 -6.26 16.08
CA LEU A 63 -5.63 -6.87 15.52
C LEU A 63 -5.29 -8.19 14.82
N ALA A 64 -4.24 -8.21 13.99
CA ALA A 64 -3.83 -9.39 13.24
C ALA A 64 -3.40 -10.55 14.16
N HIS A 65 -2.77 -10.27 15.30
CA HIS A 65 -2.37 -11.30 16.26
C HIS A 65 -3.52 -11.87 17.09
N SER A 66 -4.58 -11.07 17.29
CA SER A 66 -5.73 -11.45 18.13
C SER A 66 -6.85 -12.15 17.35
N LEU A 67 -6.78 -12.17 16.01
CA LEU A 67 -7.77 -12.78 15.14
C LEU A 67 -7.38 -14.24 14.83
N PRO A 68 -8.30 -15.22 14.97
CA PRO A 68 -8.05 -16.60 14.58
C PRO A 68 -7.81 -16.70 13.07
N VAL A 69 -6.80 -17.50 12.68
CA VAL A 69 -6.29 -17.63 11.30
C VAL A 69 -7.42 -17.93 10.28
N ASP A 70 -8.42 -18.70 10.68
CA ASP A 70 -9.59 -19.03 9.85
C ASP A 70 -10.42 -17.82 9.46
N LYS A 71 -10.62 -16.85 10.37
CA LYS A 71 -11.35 -15.61 10.07
C LYS A 71 -10.54 -14.73 9.12
N LEU A 72 -9.23 -14.63 9.32
CA LEU A 72 -8.36 -13.84 8.46
C LEU A 72 -8.38 -14.36 7.02
N LYS A 73 -8.28 -15.68 6.84
CA LYS A 73 -8.34 -16.32 5.52
C LYS A 73 -9.68 -16.08 4.82
N ARG A 74 -10.79 -16.15 5.56
CA ARG A 74 -12.14 -15.91 5.02
C ARG A 74 -12.33 -14.46 4.59
N VAL A 75 -11.87 -13.50 5.39
CA VAL A 75 -11.90 -12.08 5.04
C VAL A 75 -11.06 -11.80 3.80
N PHE A 76 -9.85 -12.34 3.72
CA PHE A 76 -8.99 -12.19 2.55
C PHE A 76 -9.62 -12.74 1.28
N ALA A 77 -10.26 -13.92 1.37
CA ALA A 77 -10.98 -14.52 0.25
C ALA A 77 -12.18 -13.66 -0.21
N ILE A 78 -12.95 -13.08 0.72
CA ILE A 78 -14.06 -12.18 0.39
C ILE A 78 -13.54 -10.92 -0.32
N ILE A 79 -12.45 -10.33 0.16
CA ILE A 79 -11.83 -9.16 -0.47
C ILE A 79 -11.37 -9.49 -1.89
N LEU A 80 -10.67 -10.62 -2.08
CA LEU A 80 -10.23 -11.08 -3.40
C LEU A 80 -11.42 -11.30 -4.36
N PHE A 81 -12.51 -11.89 -3.87
CA PHE A 81 -13.71 -12.08 -4.67
C PHE A 81 -14.34 -10.75 -5.07
N LEU A 82 -14.42 -9.79 -4.15
CA LEU A 82 -14.92 -8.43 -4.43
C LEU A 82 -14.05 -7.70 -5.45
N VAL A 83 -12.73 -7.74 -5.30
CA VAL A 83 -11.79 -7.10 -6.23
C VAL A 83 -11.86 -7.74 -7.61
N GLY A 84 -11.87 -9.08 -7.68
CA GLY A 84 -12.02 -9.80 -8.94
C GLY A 84 -13.34 -9.47 -9.65
N THR A 85 -14.44 -9.45 -8.90
CA THR A 85 -15.76 -9.03 -9.43
C THR A 85 -15.73 -7.58 -9.90
N LYS A 86 -15.11 -6.66 -9.14
CA LYS A 86 -14.96 -5.25 -9.52
C LYS A 86 -14.12 -5.08 -10.78
N MET A 87 -13.03 -5.84 -10.94
CA MET A 87 -12.25 -5.82 -12.18
C MET A 87 -13.06 -6.37 -13.36
N LEU A 88 -13.84 -7.45 -13.16
CA LEU A 88 -14.71 -8.01 -14.20
C LEU A 88 -15.82 -7.05 -14.62
N ILE A 89 -16.40 -6.30 -13.68
CA ILE A 89 -17.40 -5.27 -14.00
C ILE A 89 -16.74 -4.04 -14.62
N SER A 90 -15.53 -3.67 -14.20
CA SER A 90 -14.80 -2.51 -14.76
C SER A 90 -14.27 -2.77 -16.17
N ILE A 91 -14.09 -4.03 -16.56
CA ILE A 91 -13.62 -4.42 -17.90
C ILE A 91 -14.78 -4.59 -18.90
N LEU A 92 -16.00 -4.75 -18.41
CA LEU A 92 -17.23 -4.89 -19.21
C LEU A 92 -17.84 -3.52 -19.49
#